data_AF-A0A7V2V0H9-F1
#
_entry.id   AF-A0A7V2V0H9-F1
#
_cell.length_a   1.000
_cell.length_b   1.000
_cell.length_c   1.000
_cell.angle_alpha   90.00
_cell.angle_beta   90.00
_cell.angle_gamma   90.00
#
_symmetry.space_group_name_H-M   'P 1'
#
loop_
_entity.id
_entity.type
_entity.pdbx_description
1 polymer ?
#
loop_
_entity_poly.entity_id
_entity_poly.type
_entity_poly.pdbx_seq_one_letter_code
_entity_poly.pdbx_strand_id
1 'polypeptide(L)'
;MVAILRLRLLLPALLGLAASSASDVLVLKDGKTIEGEVAPKDGAYEVKTKFGTLSVDKADVVKIVAGPDAMAAEAGTLRATARSMIDAAASVSDPALQSRKLGAAVEILEKALEIVTEARAIFKGDAHAHLDKTAAELMREIRETRDRIPAGSSSPAAPPPHAPKPPAPTPAPTPAGEPLGGDLLAPPSPPSALSVIQPPQRVENAQEGENLKILACTGGQARPQNRAPLWRGPWSGDAQLWWTGGGPGDTLTLRFRSDEAGPKTLVLGLIKSFDYAIITVAVNGRPAAAAIDCFAPEVVPSSVELPVELEEGHNELTLRITGANPASRGTMVGLDYVAVRPADPGALAAGAVPAVPAIDDSPAGKLLAEAKDLAGRKRPADAIKSLERLFKEHPGTPAAAAALPLFNELPHPDGRLVCGFDTPKDLAAWSVYRRRLLTFELVADPKQVKEGTGAARATAARDVDHTTGALVLQMETFDESRFRGVSIWIFQAQPSPGRLELAFIRGKQEALPWISEDGDSELGACLYWATPLNFVGWRKFKIAATQFQQRGAGGVSGKIAWRDVGALVIYDAARKGMDVVLDSLRFIESEH
;
A
#
# COMPACT_ATOMS: atom_id res chain seq x y z
N MET A 1 -43.00 -60.31 31.55
CA MET A 1 -42.23 -60.29 32.83
C MET A 1 -40.77 -60.46 32.46
N VAL A 2 -39.98 -59.40 32.24
CA VAL A 2 -39.23 -58.60 33.24
C VAL A 2 -38.28 -59.44 34.11
N ALA A 3 -36.97 -59.26 33.88
CA ALA A 3 -35.88 -59.16 34.87
C ALA A 3 -34.57 -58.90 34.07
N ILE A 4 -34.09 -57.67 33.89
CA ILE A 4 -33.22 -56.88 34.79
C ILE A 4 -32.22 -57.74 35.59
N LEU A 5 -30.95 -57.69 35.21
CA LEU A 5 -29.83 -57.78 36.15
C LEU A 5 -28.76 -56.74 35.78
N ARG A 6 -28.48 -55.87 36.76
CA ARG A 6 -27.60 -54.71 36.70
C ARG A 6 -26.15 -55.12 36.92
N LEU A 7 -25.23 -54.61 36.10
CA LEU A 7 -23.79 -54.66 36.35
C LEU A 7 -23.35 -53.31 36.93
N ARG A 8 -22.80 -53.32 38.16
CA ARG A 8 -21.99 -52.24 38.73
C ARG A 8 -20.53 -52.66 38.60
N LEU A 9 -19.67 -51.83 38.00
CA LEU A 9 -18.31 -51.61 38.49
C LEU A 9 -17.66 -50.35 37.90
N LEU A 10 -17.23 -49.48 38.82
CA LEU A 10 -16.06 -48.59 38.85
C LEU A 10 -15.77 -47.59 37.71
N LEU A 11 -15.81 -46.31 38.11
CA LEU A 11 -15.15 -45.15 37.50
C LEU A 11 -13.63 -45.37 37.34
N PRO A 12 -13.00 -44.70 36.36
CA PRO A 12 -12.12 -43.61 36.78
C PRO A 12 -12.47 -42.30 36.08
N ALA A 13 -12.43 -41.23 36.87
CA ALA A 13 -12.35 -39.87 36.39
C ALA A 13 -11.01 -39.68 35.66
N LEU A 14 -11.06 -39.41 34.35
CA LEU A 14 -10.01 -38.69 33.66
C LEU A 14 -10.58 -37.32 33.28
N LEU A 15 -10.18 -36.32 34.05
CA LEU A 15 -10.27 -34.91 33.67
C LEU A 15 -9.33 -34.73 32.47
N GLY A 16 -9.89 -34.85 31.25
CA GLY A 16 -9.21 -34.36 30.06
C GLY A 16 -9.30 -32.83 30.08
N LEU A 17 -8.20 -32.15 30.39
CA LEU A 17 -8.05 -30.76 29.98
C LEU A 17 -8.27 -30.71 28.47
N ALA A 18 -9.38 -30.11 28.04
CA ALA A 18 -9.57 -29.71 26.67
C ALA A 18 -8.53 -28.63 26.37
N ALA A 19 -7.37 -29.04 25.86
CA ALA A 19 -6.57 -28.16 25.05
C ALA A 19 -7.47 -27.74 23.88
N SER A 20 -7.84 -26.47 23.84
CA SER A 20 -8.44 -25.84 22.67
C SER A 20 -7.43 -26.04 21.54
N SER A 21 -7.63 -27.07 20.72
CA SER A 21 -6.90 -27.22 19.47
C SER A 21 -7.42 -26.10 18.57
N ALA A 22 -6.61 -25.06 18.35
CA ALA A 22 -6.91 -24.03 17.38
C ALA A 22 -7.13 -24.75 16.02
N SER A 23 -8.36 -24.75 15.54
CA SER A 23 -8.64 -25.21 14.18
C SER A 23 -8.04 -24.19 13.22
N ASP A 24 -7.26 -24.67 12.26
CA ASP A 24 -6.84 -23.88 11.12
C ASP A 24 -7.97 -23.91 10.07
N VAL A 25 -7.95 -22.92 9.17
CA VAL A 25 -8.92 -22.84 8.08
C VAL A 25 -8.17 -22.71 6.76
N LEU A 26 -8.39 -23.68 5.88
CA LEU A 26 -7.98 -23.60 4.48
C LEU A 26 -8.95 -22.72 3.71
N VAL A 27 -8.43 -21.71 3.04
CA VAL A 27 -9.17 -20.93 2.04
C VAL A 27 -8.85 -21.51 0.68
N LEU A 28 -9.86 -21.98 -0.06
CA LEU A 28 -9.70 -22.58 -1.38
C LEU A 28 -9.85 -21.56 -2.50
N LYS A 29 -9.34 -21.88 -3.70
CA LYS A 29 -9.45 -21.05 -4.90
C LYS A 29 -10.89 -20.79 -5.36
N ASP A 30 -11.81 -21.71 -5.05
CA ASP A 30 -13.24 -21.54 -5.33
C ASP A 30 -13.97 -20.67 -4.30
N GLY A 31 -13.24 -20.15 -3.31
CA GLY A 31 -13.76 -19.28 -2.25
C GLY A 31 -14.39 -20.02 -1.08
N LYS A 32 -14.40 -21.36 -1.07
CA LYS A 32 -14.84 -22.14 0.09
C LYS A 32 -13.77 -22.19 1.17
N THR A 33 -14.21 -22.43 2.39
CA THR A 33 -13.34 -22.59 3.56
C THR A 33 -13.51 -23.98 4.17
N ILE A 34 -12.40 -24.64 4.52
CA ILE A 34 -12.40 -25.91 5.25
C ILE A 34 -11.76 -25.70 6.59
N GLU A 35 -12.54 -25.86 7.65
CA GLU A 35 -12.08 -25.75 9.04
C GLU A 35 -11.68 -27.12 9.61
N GLY A 36 -10.49 -27.20 10.18
CA GLY A 36 -10.01 -28.40 10.87
C GLY A 36 -8.55 -28.32 11.30
N GLU A 37 -8.04 -29.38 11.90
CA GLU A 37 -6.61 -29.49 12.19
C GLU A 37 -5.88 -29.82 10.88
N VAL A 38 -4.94 -28.95 10.47
CA VAL A 38 -4.27 -29.04 9.16
C VAL A 38 -2.89 -29.65 9.30
N ALA A 39 -2.65 -30.75 8.58
CA ALA A 39 -1.36 -31.41 8.51
C ALA A 39 -0.86 -31.45 7.05
N PRO A 40 0.36 -30.97 6.76
CA PRO A 40 0.91 -31.06 5.42
C PRO A 40 1.26 -32.52 5.04
N LYS A 41 0.95 -32.91 3.80
CA LYS A 41 1.42 -34.13 3.12
C LYS A 41 2.03 -33.79 1.76
N ASP A 42 2.60 -34.79 1.07
CA ASP A 42 3.11 -34.62 -0.29
C ASP A 42 1.96 -34.27 -1.24
N GLY A 43 2.05 -33.12 -1.89
CA GLY A 43 1.04 -32.61 -2.83
C GLY A 43 -0.28 -32.13 -2.22
N ALA A 44 -0.59 -32.42 -0.95
CA ALA A 44 -1.87 -32.10 -0.33
C ALA A 44 -1.76 -31.66 1.15
N TYR A 45 -2.85 -31.12 1.68
CA TYR A 45 -3.11 -30.93 3.11
C TYR A 45 -4.15 -31.94 3.57
N GLU A 46 -3.87 -32.62 4.68
CA GLU A 46 -4.90 -33.34 5.42
C GLU A 46 -5.55 -32.40 6.42
N VAL A 47 -6.87 -32.29 6.36
CA VAL A 47 -7.67 -31.47 7.25
C VAL A 47 -8.60 -32.37 8.04
N LYS A 48 -8.35 -32.52 9.35
CA LYS A 48 -9.26 -33.23 10.24
C LYS A 48 -10.39 -32.29 10.64
N THR A 49 -11.56 -32.50 10.03
CA THR A 49 -12.78 -31.76 10.34
C THR A 49 -13.62 -32.51 11.37
N LYS A 50 -14.65 -31.85 11.92
CA LYS A 50 -15.67 -32.51 12.76
C LYS A 50 -16.46 -33.61 12.04
N PHE A 51 -16.40 -33.66 10.70
CA PHE A 51 -17.09 -34.65 9.87
C PHE A 51 -16.16 -35.75 9.35
N GLY A 52 -14.88 -35.73 9.73
CA GLY A 52 -13.86 -36.67 9.26
C GLY A 52 -12.67 -35.97 8.62
N THR A 53 -11.69 -36.76 8.18
CA THR A 53 -10.47 -36.26 7.53
C THR A 53 -10.70 -36.03 6.04
N LEU A 54 -10.35 -34.84 5.56
CA LEU A 54 -10.36 -34.46 4.15
C LEU A 54 -8.92 -34.33 3.65
N SER A 55 -8.67 -34.67 2.38
CA SER A 55 -7.42 -34.39 1.69
C SER A 55 -7.67 -33.31 0.64
N VAL A 56 -6.88 -32.23 0.67
CA VAL A 56 -7.04 -31.06 -0.18
C VAL A 56 -5.74 -30.80 -0.92
N ASP A 57 -5.74 -30.73 -2.24
CA ASP A 57 -4.53 -30.46 -3.01
C ASP A 57 -3.94 -29.07 -2.65
N LYS A 58 -2.62 -28.98 -2.45
CA LYS A 58 -1.98 -27.69 -2.14
C LYS A 58 -2.19 -26.67 -3.26
N ALA A 59 -2.33 -27.11 -4.50
CA ALA A 59 -2.61 -26.23 -5.64
C ALA A 59 -4.00 -25.58 -5.55
N ASP A 60 -4.95 -26.15 -4.80
CA ASP A 60 -6.29 -25.61 -4.64
C ASP A 60 -6.44 -24.69 -3.42
N VAL A 61 -5.40 -24.62 -2.58
CA VAL A 61 -5.36 -23.76 -1.38
C VAL A 61 -4.75 -22.40 -1.71
N VAL A 62 -5.48 -21.34 -1.35
CA VAL A 62 -5.04 -19.94 -1.48
C VAL A 62 -4.21 -19.53 -0.27
N LYS A 63 -4.68 -19.84 0.94
CA LYS A 63 -3.97 -19.59 2.19
C LYS A 63 -4.53 -20.45 3.33
N ILE A 64 -3.74 -20.65 4.36
CA ILE A 64 -4.16 -21.21 5.65
C ILE A 64 -4.22 -20.05 6.63
N VAL A 65 -5.34 -19.91 7.34
CA VAL A 65 -5.53 -18.89 8.36
C VAL A 65 -5.94 -19.52 9.68
N ALA A 66 -5.65 -18.84 10.79
CA ALA A 66 -6.18 -19.24 12.08
C ALA A 66 -7.72 -19.21 12.05
N GLY A 67 -8.36 -20.12 12.80
CA GLY A 67 -9.81 -20.15 12.93
C GLY A 67 -10.41 -18.85 13.47
N PRO A 68 -11.70 -18.58 13.22
CA PRO A 68 -12.36 -17.33 13.58
C PRO A 68 -12.25 -17.01 15.08
N ASP A 69 -12.34 -18.03 15.94
CA ASP A 69 -12.23 -17.87 17.39
C ASP A 69 -10.80 -17.52 17.83
N ALA A 70 -9.79 -18.08 17.16
CA ALA A 70 -8.38 -17.75 17.43
C ALA A 70 -8.05 -16.31 17.02
N MET A 71 -8.52 -15.89 15.83
CA MET A 71 -8.41 -14.49 15.38
C MET A 71 -9.14 -13.53 16.33
N ALA A 72 -10.34 -13.89 16.80
CA ALA A 72 -11.09 -13.10 17.78
C ALA A 72 -10.37 -13.02 19.15
N ALA A 73 -9.74 -14.11 19.61
CA ALA A 73 -8.97 -14.14 20.84
C ALA A 73 -7.70 -13.28 20.76
N GLU A 74 -7.02 -13.29 19.62
CA GLU A 74 -5.88 -12.42 19.36
C GLU A 74 -6.28 -10.94 19.38
N ALA A 75 -7.34 -10.58 18.66
CA ALA A 75 -7.89 -9.23 18.69
C ALA A 75 -8.32 -8.81 20.11
N GLY A 76 -8.88 -9.74 20.89
CA GLY A 76 -9.22 -9.53 22.30
C GLY A 76 -8.00 -9.21 23.17
N THR A 77 -6.88 -9.88 22.94
CA THR A 77 -5.62 -9.67 23.66
C THR A 77 -5.02 -8.30 23.35
N LEU A 78 -5.04 -7.89 22.08
CA LEU A 78 -4.62 -6.56 21.66
C LEU A 78 -5.50 -5.48 22.28
N ARG A 79 -6.83 -5.67 22.26
CA ARG A 79 -7.77 -4.75 22.91
C ARG A 79 -7.51 -4.61 24.42
N ALA A 80 -7.27 -5.71 25.12
CA ALA A 80 -6.92 -5.68 26.55
C ALA A 80 -5.61 -4.92 26.81
N THR A 81 -4.62 -5.09 25.93
CA THR A 81 -3.34 -4.37 26.00
C THR A 81 -3.56 -2.86 25.80
N ALA A 82 -4.34 -2.46 24.79
CA ALA A 82 -4.67 -1.07 24.55
C ALA A 82 -5.42 -0.44 25.73
N ARG A 83 -6.37 -1.14 26.34
CA ARG A 83 -7.08 -0.68 27.55
C ARG A 83 -6.15 -0.38 28.71
N SER A 84 -5.22 -1.30 28.99
CA SER A 84 -4.20 -1.07 30.01
C SER A 84 -3.39 0.21 29.75
N MET A 85 -3.07 0.51 28.49
CA MET A 85 -2.38 1.75 28.11
C MET A 85 -3.26 2.99 28.24
N ILE A 86 -4.55 2.91 27.91
CA ILE A 86 -5.53 3.99 28.09
C ILE A 86 -5.70 4.31 29.57
N ASP A 87 -5.84 3.29 30.41
CA ASP A 87 -5.97 3.44 31.86
C ASP A 87 -4.69 4.03 32.48
N ALA A 88 -3.52 3.57 32.02
CA ALA A 88 -2.25 4.15 32.41
C ALA A 88 -2.13 5.62 31.98
N ALA A 89 -2.64 5.99 30.80
CA ALA A 89 -2.62 7.37 30.31
C ALA A 89 -3.53 8.30 31.12
N ALA A 90 -4.62 7.79 31.69
CA ALA A 90 -5.50 8.58 32.57
C ALA A 90 -4.79 9.08 33.83
N SER A 91 -3.72 8.40 34.26
CA SER A 91 -2.92 8.76 35.44
C SER A 91 -1.69 9.61 35.12
N VAL A 92 -1.45 9.96 33.85
CA VAL A 92 -0.29 10.75 33.43
C VAL A 92 -0.63 12.23 33.39
N SER A 93 0.09 13.03 34.18
CA SER A 93 -0.09 14.49 34.23
C SER A 93 0.61 15.26 33.10
N ASP A 94 1.65 14.68 32.49
CA ASP A 94 2.35 15.27 31.35
C ASP A 94 1.53 15.08 30.05
N PRO A 95 1.01 16.15 29.43
CA PRO A 95 0.17 16.04 28.24
C PRO A 95 0.89 15.38 27.06
N ALA A 96 2.20 15.57 26.90
CA ALA A 96 2.95 14.98 25.79
C ALA A 96 3.10 13.47 25.96
N LEU A 97 3.42 13.02 27.17
CA LEU A 97 3.49 11.59 27.50
C LEU A 97 2.11 10.92 27.47
N GLN A 98 1.07 11.64 27.91
CA GLN A 98 -0.32 11.19 27.84
C GLN A 98 -0.75 10.99 26.38
N SER A 99 -0.53 11.97 25.50
CA SER A 99 -0.81 11.86 24.06
C SER A 99 -0.05 10.71 23.41
N ARG A 100 1.22 10.48 23.77
CA ARG A 100 2.00 9.34 23.25
C ARG A 100 1.40 7.99 23.65
N LYS A 101 0.98 7.84 24.91
CA LYS A 101 0.36 6.60 25.40
C LYS A 101 -1.00 6.34 24.74
N LEU A 102 -1.82 7.38 24.59
CA LEU A 102 -3.11 7.28 23.89
C LEU A 102 -2.92 6.98 22.40
N GLY A 103 -1.94 7.59 21.74
CA GLY A 103 -1.59 7.30 20.36
C GLY A 103 -1.15 5.85 20.16
N ALA A 104 -0.27 5.33 21.03
CA ALA A 104 0.14 3.93 20.98
C ALA A 104 -1.02 2.95 21.27
N ALA A 105 -1.97 3.33 22.14
CA ALA A 105 -3.18 2.53 22.37
C ALA A 105 -4.08 2.49 21.12
N VAL A 106 -4.21 3.62 20.40
CA VAL A 106 -4.93 3.68 19.12
C VAL A 106 -4.30 2.74 18.10
N GLU A 107 -2.97 2.76 17.95
CA GLU A 107 -2.28 1.85 17.01
C GLU A 107 -2.56 0.37 17.32
N ILE A 108 -2.61 -0.01 18.60
CA ILE A 108 -2.92 -1.40 19.01
C ILE A 108 -4.39 -1.75 18.73
N LEU A 109 -5.32 -0.82 18.96
CA LEU A 109 -6.74 -1.03 18.65
C LEU A 109 -6.98 -1.15 17.13
N GLU A 110 -6.25 -0.39 16.32
CA GLU A 110 -6.30 -0.49 14.85
C GLU A 110 -5.82 -1.85 14.36
N LYS A 111 -4.74 -2.40 14.94
CA LYS A 111 -4.30 -3.78 14.66
C LYS A 111 -5.36 -4.82 15.05
N ALA A 112 -6.00 -4.64 16.21
CA ALA A 112 -7.10 -5.52 16.62
C ALA A 112 -8.27 -5.46 15.63
N LEU A 113 -8.59 -4.26 15.11
CA LEU A 113 -9.64 -4.07 14.12
C LEU A 113 -9.28 -4.75 12.79
N GLU A 114 -8.04 -4.61 12.34
CA GLU A 114 -7.53 -5.24 11.12
C GLU A 114 -7.75 -6.76 11.16
N ILE A 115 -7.33 -7.43 12.24
CA ILE A 115 -7.52 -8.88 12.44
C ILE A 115 -9.00 -9.27 12.32
N VAL A 116 -9.90 -8.52 12.98
CA VAL A 116 -11.34 -8.83 12.95
C VAL A 116 -11.94 -8.57 11.58
N THR A 117 -11.49 -7.53 10.86
CA THR A 117 -11.95 -7.24 9.49
C THR A 117 -11.46 -8.29 8.50
N GLU A 118 -10.22 -8.78 8.65
CA GLU A 118 -9.71 -9.89 7.85
C GLU A 118 -10.50 -11.16 8.14
N ALA A 119 -10.72 -11.48 9.41
CA ALA A 119 -11.55 -12.61 9.82
C ALA A 119 -12.94 -12.50 9.18
N ARG A 120 -13.58 -11.31 9.20
CA ARG A 120 -14.90 -11.11 8.63
C ARG A 120 -14.96 -11.25 7.10
N ALA A 121 -13.88 -10.88 6.41
CA ALA A 121 -13.76 -11.05 4.96
C ALA A 121 -13.67 -12.54 4.56
N ILE A 122 -13.02 -13.35 5.40
CA ILE A 122 -12.83 -14.78 5.21
C ILE A 122 -14.09 -15.56 5.65
N PHE A 123 -14.58 -15.28 6.85
CA PHE A 123 -15.69 -15.98 7.50
C PHE A 123 -17.01 -15.25 7.27
N LYS A 124 -17.76 -15.72 6.27
CA LYS A 124 -19.06 -15.14 5.88
C LYS A 124 -20.24 -15.91 6.50
N GLY A 125 -21.38 -15.22 6.64
CA GLY A 125 -22.63 -15.79 7.14
C GLY A 125 -22.89 -15.53 8.63
N ASP A 126 -24.13 -15.80 9.05
CA ASP A 126 -24.64 -15.38 10.36
C ASP A 126 -23.94 -16.04 11.55
N ALA A 127 -23.32 -17.20 11.36
CA ALA A 127 -22.54 -17.89 12.38
C ALA A 127 -21.37 -17.05 12.92
N HIS A 128 -20.87 -16.09 12.13
CA HIS A 128 -19.75 -15.22 12.49
C HIS A 128 -20.15 -13.76 12.71
N ALA A 129 -21.44 -13.48 12.91
CA ALA A 129 -21.95 -12.12 13.18
C ALA A 129 -21.35 -11.48 14.44
N HIS A 130 -20.77 -12.28 15.35
CA HIS A 130 -20.04 -11.76 16.51
C HIS A 130 -18.81 -10.94 16.10
N LEU A 131 -18.18 -11.22 14.95
CA LEU A 131 -17.06 -10.43 14.42
C LEU A 131 -17.49 -9.01 14.04
N ASP A 132 -18.69 -8.85 13.46
CA ASP A 132 -19.25 -7.52 13.14
C ASP A 132 -19.46 -6.69 14.41
N LYS A 133 -19.93 -7.34 15.48
CA LYS A 133 -20.07 -6.70 16.80
C LYS A 133 -18.70 -6.29 17.37
N THR A 134 -17.70 -7.18 17.32
CA THR A 134 -16.34 -6.89 17.80
C THR A 134 -15.71 -5.74 17.03
N ALA A 135 -15.87 -5.69 15.70
CA ALA A 135 -15.38 -4.60 14.86
C ALA A 135 -16.04 -3.25 15.24
N ALA A 136 -17.36 -3.24 15.44
CA ALA A 136 -18.08 -2.04 15.86
C ALA A 136 -17.62 -1.53 17.23
N GLU A 137 -17.35 -2.43 18.17
CA GLU A 137 -16.80 -2.08 19.48
C GLU A 137 -15.39 -1.49 19.39
N LEU A 138 -14.52 -2.07 18.55
CA LEU A 138 -13.16 -1.58 18.33
C LEU A 138 -13.17 -0.20 17.66
N MET A 139 -14.00 0.01 16.63
CA MET A 139 -14.15 1.33 15.98
C MET A 139 -14.61 2.41 16.96
N ARG A 140 -15.57 2.09 17.84
CA ARG A 140 -16.01 3.01 18.89
C ARG A 140 -14.88 3.35 19.85
N GLU A 141 -14.14 2.35 20.32
CA GLU A 141 -13.04 2.51 21.27
C GLU A 141 -11.86 3.30 20.68
N ILE A 142 -11.54 3.11 19.39
CA ILE A 142 -10.57 3.92 18.64
C ILE A 142 -10.98 5.38 18.64
N ARG A 143 -12.25 5.66 18.30
CA ARG A 143 -12.77 7.04 18.27
C ARG A 143 -12.72 7.69 19.65
N GLU A 144 -13.23 7.01 20.68
CA GLU A 144 -13.20 7.52 22.05
C GLU A 144 -11.77 7.77 22.55
N THR A 145 -10.80 6.96 22.13
CA THR A 145 -9.39 7.14 22.49
C THR A 145 -8.78 8.32 21.74
N ARG A 146 -9.08 8.50 20.45
CA ARG A 146 -8.65 9.66 19.66
C ARG A 146 -9.19 10.98 20.20
N ASP A 147 -10.47 11.00 20.60
CA ASP A 147 -11.12 12.20 21.16
C ASP A 147 -10.48 12.63 22.50
N ARG A 148 -9.76 11.73 23.19
CA ARG A 148 -8.98 12.04 24.41
C ARG A 148 -7.60 12.62 24.12
N ILE A 149 -7.13 12.62 22.88
CA ILE A 149 -5.83 13.19 22.50
C ILE A 149 -6.02 14.71 22.28
N PRO A 150 -5.39 15.58 23.08
CA PRO A 150 -5.53 17.02 22.92
C PRO A 150 -5.11 17.51 21.53
N ALA A 151 -5.95 18.31 20.88
CA ALA A 151 -5.64 18.95 19.61
C ALA A 151 -4.45 19.92 19.78
N GLY A 152 -3.28 19.53 19.28
CA GLY A 152 -2.05 20.33 19.34
C GLY A 152 -0.76 19.57 19.68
N SER A 153 -0.81 18.28 20.02
CA SER A 153 0.41 17.52 20.39
C SER A 153 1.10 16.77 19.24
N SER A 154 0.73 17.01 17.98
CA SER A 154 1.51 16.57 16.82
C SER A 154 2.64 17.57 16.55
N SER A 155 3.71 17.52 17.34
CA SER A 155 4.96 18.23 17.02
C SER A 155 6.15 17.27 17.14
N PRO A 156 7.05 17.22 16.14
CA PRO A 156 8.23 16.37 16.18
C PRO A 156 9.18 16.84 17.29
N ALA A 157 9.76 15.88 18.00
CA ALA A 157 10.57 16.10 19.18
C ALA A 157 11.77 17.05 18.94
N ALA A 158 11.91 18.07 19.78
CA ALA A 158 13.18 18.73 20.02
C ALA A 158 14.12 17.77 20.79
N PRO A 159 15.44 17.79 20.53
CA PRO A 159 16.39 16.94 21.24
C PRO A 159 16.54 17.38 22.70
N PRO A 160 16.73 16.44 23.66
CA PRO A 160 16.93 16.78 25.06
C PRO A 160 18.27 17.49 25.28
N PRO A 161 18.38 18.42 26.25
CA PRO A 161 19.65 19.04 26.60
C PRO A 161 20.63 18.02 27.20
N HIS A 162 21.91 18.15 26.82
CA HIS A 162 23.00 17.30 27.26
C HIS A 162 23.11 17.22 28.79
N ALA A 163 23.01 16.00 29.35
CA ALA A 163 23.42 15.70 30.71
C ALA A 163 24.94 15.38 30.76
N PRO A 164 25.65 15.74 31.86
CA PRO A 164 27.11 15.73 31.90
C PRO A 164 27.71 14.32 32.02
N LYS A 165 28.92 14.21 31.47
CA LYS A 165 29.72 12.99 31.30
C LYS A 165 30.11 12.35 32.65
N PRO A 166 29.91 11.03 32.87
CA PRO A 166 30.44 10.33 34.05
C PRO A 166 31.96 10.12 33.95
N PRO A 167 32.71 10.12 35.08
CA PRO A 167 34.15 9.89 35.07
C PRO A 167 34.51 8.40 34.97
N ALA A 168 35.71 8.14 34.44
CA ALA A 168 36.25 6.80 34.15
C ALA A 168 36.55 5.95 35.40
N PRO A 169 36.49 4.60 35.32
CA PRO A 169 36.89 3.72 36.42
C PRO A 169 38.38 3.39 36.39
N THR A 170 38.99 3.24 37.57
CA THR A 170 40.33 2.67 37.81
C THR A 170 40.16 1.35 38.60
N PRO A 171 41.13 0.40 38.54
CA PRO A 171 40.85 -1.03 38.64
C PRO A 171 40.96 -1.64 40.06
N ALA A 172 40.52 -2.90 40.13
CA ALA A 172 40.27 -3.78 41.29
C ALA A 172 41.44 -4.00 42.28
N PRO A 173 41.11 -4.64 43.42
CA PRO A 173 41.82 -5.87 43.78
C PRO A 173 40.91 -7.01 44.31
N THR A 174 41.35 -8.25 44.05
CA THR A 174 41.01 -9.51 44.76
C THR A 174 42.26 -9.89 45.61
N PRO A 175 42.31 -10.89 46.54
CA PRO A 175 41.36 -11.98 46.79
C PRO A 175 41.19 -12.46 48.27
N ALA A 176 40.38 -13.51 48.43
CA ALA A 176 40.60 -14.74 49.25
C ALA A 176 39.62 -15.05 50.39
N GLY A 177 39.15 -16.31 50.42
CA GLY A 177 38.79 -17.03 51.66
C GLY A 177 37.42 -17.73 51.67
N GLU A 178 37.38 -19.01 51.31
CA GLU A 178 36.43 -20.03 51.82
C GLU A 178 37.11 -20.78 53.02
N PRO A 179 36.47 -21.66 53.85
CA PRO A 179 35.23 -22.41 53.58
C PRO A 179 34.28 -22.74 54.80
N LEU A 180 33.22 -23.53 54.49
CA LEU A 180 32.46 -24.53 55.30
C LEU A 180 31.29 -24.13 56.23
N GLY A 181 30.09 -24.63 55.88
CA GLY A 181 29.28 -25.50 56.78
C GLY A 181 27.79 -25.17 57.00
N GLY A 182 26.87 -26.07 56.57
CA GLY A 182 25.58 -26.28 57.25
C GLY A 182 24.32 -26.36 56.37
N ASP A 183 23.86 -27.59 56.10
CA ASP A 183 22.57 -27.97 55.49
C ASP A 183 21.34 -27.38 56.19
N LEU A 184 20.39 -26.82 55.42
CA LEU A 184 18.94 -26.95 55.65
C LEU A 184 18.14 -26.75 54.33
N LEU A 185 17.61 -27.86 53.82
CA LEU A 185 16.35 -28.03 53.07
C LEU A 185 16.15 -27.26 51.75
N ALA A 186 16.33 -27.99 50.63
CA ALA A 186 16.00 -27.56 49.28
C ALA A 186 14.48 -27.52 49.02
N PRO A 187 13.93 -26.45 48.40
CA PRO A 187 12.66 -26.48 47.69
C PRO A 187 12.82 -27.11 46.29
N PRO A 188 11.74 -27.65 45.68
CA PRO A 188 11.83 -28.43 44.44
C PRO A 188 12.32 -27.58 43.26
N SER A 189 13.15 -28.20 42.42
CA SER A 189 13.70 -27.62 41.20
C SER A 189 12.61 -27.07 40.27
N PRO A 190 12.72 -25.83 39.77
CA PRO A 190 11.94 -25.42 38.60
C PRO A 190 12.41 -26.21 37.37
N PRO A 191 11.52 -26.51 36.40
CA PRO A 191 11.92 -27.15 35.15
C PRO A 191 12.90 -26.23 34.39
N SER A 192 14.10 -26.75 34.12
CA SER A 192 14.94 -26.32 32.99
C SER A 192 14.10 -26.44 31.71
N ALA A 193 13.99 -25.47 30.80
CA ALA A 193 14.90 -24.40 30.46
C ALA A 193 14.16 -23.08 30.21
N LEU A 194 14.58 -22.01 30.88
CA LEU A 194 14.50 -20.70 30.24
C LEU A 194 15.43 -20.76 29.04
N SER A 195 14.87 -20.79 27.83
CA SER A 195 15.64 -20.47 26.63
C SER A 195 16.33 -19.13 26.90
N VAL A 196 17.64 -19.16 27.07
CA VAL A 196 18.47 -17.97 26.99
C VAL A 196 18.14 -17.37 25.62
N ILE A 197 17.39 -16.27 25.61
CA ILE A 197 17.13 -15.47 24.42
C ILE A 197 18.52 -15.01 23.95
N GLN A 198 19.10 -15.72 22.99
CA GLN A 198 20.34 -15.28 22.38
C GLN A 198 20.11 -13.87 21.82
N PRO A 199 21.03 -12.91 22.04
CA PRO A 199 20.90 -11.59 21.44
C PRO A 199 20.76 -11.75 19.91
N PRO A 200 19.92 -10.91 19.26
CA PRO A 200 19.71 -11.02 17.83
C PRO A 200 21.04 -10.93 17.09
N GLN A 201 21.23 -11.80 16.10
CA GLN A 201 22.44 -11.81 15.29
C GLN A 201 22.49 -10.52 14.49
N ARG A 202 23.62 -9.81 14.55
CA ARG A 202 23.85 -8.57 13.80
C ARG A 202 24.90 -8.80 12.74
N VAL A 203 24.80 -8.08 11.63
CA VAL A 203 25.85 -8.07 10.61
C VAL A 203 27.04 -7.28 11.15
N GLU A 204 28.20 -7.92 11.17
CA GLU A 204 29.41 -7.33 11.72
C GLU A 204 29.82 -6.07 10.94
N ASN A 205 30.18 -5.01 11.67
CA ASN A 205 30.58 -3.71 11.12
C ASN A 205 29.52 -3.01 10.25
N ALA A 206 28.25 -3.39 10.38
CA ALA A 206 27.13 -2.69 9.76
C ALA A 206 26.51 -1.63 10.69
N GLN A 207 26.00 -0.56 10.09
CA GLN A 207 25.16 0.44 10.74
C GLN A 207 23.70 0.05 10.51
N GLU A 208 23.00 -0.34 11.58
CA GLU A 208 21.62 -0.81 11.50
C GLU A 208 20.67 0.29 11.01
N GLY A 209 19.78 -0.06 10.10
CA GLY A 209 18.88 0.84 9.41
C GLY A 209 17.98 1.60 10.38
N GLU A 210 17.40 0.91 11.36
CA GLU A 210 16.49 1.50 12.35
C GLU A 210 17.17 2.52 13.27
N ASN A 211 18.50 2.54 13.29
CA ASN A 211 19.31 3.48 14.08
C ASN A 211 19.91 4.61 13.24
N LEU A 212 19.76 4.58 11.91
CA LEU A 212 20.22 5.66 11.04
C LEU A 212 19.42 6.93 11.27
N LYS A 213 20.11 8.07 11.28
CA LYS A 213 19.45 9.37 11.40
C LYS A 213 18.73 9.70 10.10
N ILE A 214 17.41 9.84 10.17
CA ILE A 214 16.60 10.37 9.07
C ILE A 214 16.90 11.87 8.93
N LEU A 215 17.38 12.28 7.76
CA LEU A 215 17.65 13.68 7.43
C LEU A 215 16.43 14.33 6.78
N ALA A 216 15.74 13.60 5.90
CA ALA A 216 14.52 14.06 5.23
C ALA A 216 13.65 12.87 4.82
N CYS A 217 12.33 13.06 4.83
CA CYS A 217 11.34 12.13 4.28
C CYS A 217 10.24 12.96 3.64
N THR A 218 10.12 12.93 2.31
CA THR A 218 9.22 13.85 1.57
C THR A 218 7.78 13.38 1.50
N GLY A 219 7.54 12.08 1.75
CA GLY A 219 6.23 11.47 1.78
C GLY A 219 6.23 10.18 2.59
N GLY A 220 5.10 9.89 3.24
CA GLY A 220 4.98 8.77 4.17
C GLY A 220 5.69 9.01 5.52
N GLN A 221 6.04 7.91 6.18
CA GLN A 221 6.76 7.91 7.45
C GLN A 221 7.77 6.78 7.51
N ALA A 222 9.01 7.09 7.87
CA ALA A 222 10.05 6.11 8.16
C ALA A 222 10.23 5.96 9.67
N ARG A 223 10.17 4.73 10.18
CA ARG A 223 10.30 4.44 11.61
C ARG A 223 10.92 3.07 11.85
N PRO A 224 11.59 2.85 12.99
CA PRO A 224 11.98 1.52 13.44
C PRO A 224 10.78 0.57 13.47
N GLN A 225 10.97 -0.64 12.94
CA GLN A 225 10.05 -1.76 13.13
C GLN A 225 10.83 -2.93 13.72
N ASN A 226 10.53 -3.25 14.97
CA ASN A 226 11.00 -4.48 15.62
C ASN A 226 9.92 -5.56 15.47
N ARG A 227 10.30 -6.83 15.35
CA ARG A 227 9.34 -7.92 15.58
C ARG A 227 9.23 -8.27 17.07
N ALA A 228 8.06 -8.76 17.48
CA ALA A 228 7.83 -9.23 18.84
C ALA A 228 8.72 -10.46 19.16
N PRO A 229 9.05 -10.74 20.44
CA PRO A 229 10.00 -11.79 20.83
C PRO A 229 9.67 -13.22 20.36
N LEU A 230 8.43 -13.46 19.92
CA LEU A 230 7.93 -14.74 19.44
C LEU A 230 8.05 -14.94 17.92
N TRP A 231 8.53 -13.92 17.19
CA TRP A 231 8.63 -13.91 15.73
C TRP A 231 9.98 -13.33 15.28
N ARG A 232 11.08 -14.04 15.55
CA ARG A 232 12.39 -13.64 15.02
C ARG A 232 12.39 -13.68 13.49
N GLY A 233 12.93 -12.63 12.89
CA GLY A 233 12.99 -12.46 11.45
C GLY A 233 14.40 -12.76 10.92
N PRO A 234 14.59 -12.81 9.59
CA PRO A 234 15.90 -12.99 8.99
C PRO A 234 16.74 -11.68 8.97
N TRP A 235 16.48 -10.75 9.89
CA TRP A 235 17.00 -9.37 9.87
C TRP A 235 18.20 -9.23 10.82
N SER A 236 19.15 -8.38 10.47
CA SER A 236 20.18 -7.94 11.41
C SER A 236 19.50 -7.27 12.61
N GLY A 237 19.82 -7.72 13.82
CA GLY A 237 19.28 -7.10 15.03
C GLY A 237 17.76 -7.31 15.26
N ASP A 238 17.08 -8.18 14.48
CA ASP A 238 15.63 -8.41 14.53
C ASP A 238 14.77 -7.13 14.29
N ALA A 239 15.33 -6.14 13.58
CA ALA A 239 14.68 -4.87 13.29
C ALA A 239 14.96 -4.39 11.86
N GLN A 240 14.19 -3.41 11.40
CA GLN A 240 14.45 -2.69 10.17
C GLN A 240 14.00 -1.24 10.31
N LEU A 241 14.58 -0.35 9.50
CA LEU A 241 13.94 0.93 9.19
C LEU A 241 12.84 0.69 8.17
N TRP A 242 11.61 0.91 8.60
CA TRP A 242 10.43 0.65 7.80
C TRP A 242 9.82 1.98 7.34
N TRP A 243 9.81 2.18 6.03
CA TRP A 243 9.24 3.34 5.37
C TRP A 243 7.90 2.97 4.74
N THR A 244 6.83 3.58 5.25
CA THR A 244 5.45 3.32 4.82
C THR A 244 4.75 4.57 4.34
N GLY A 245 3.73 4.41 3.51
CA GLY A 245 2.90 5.53 3.02
C GLY A 245 3.59 6.47 2.03
N GLY A 246 4.82 6.17 1.60
CA GLY A 246 5.50 6.88 0.50
C GLY A 246 5.01 6.36 -0.85
N GLY A 247 4.89 7.25 -1.84
CA GLY A 247 4.50 6.93 -3.21
C GLY A 247 5.60 7.19 -4.23
N PRO A 248 5.36 6.88 -5.52
CA PRO A 248 6.30 7.20 -6.60
C PRO A 248 6.70 8.68 -6.60
N GLY A 249 8.00 8.93 -6.63
CA GLY A 249 8.59 10.27 -6.56
C GLY A 249 9.08 10.66 -5.16
N ASP A 250 8.53 10.07 -4.09
CA ASP A 250 8.94 10.37 -2.72
C ASP A 250 10.34 9.86 -2.42
N THR A 251 11.01 10.55 -1.48
CA THR A 251 12.39 10.28 -1.08
C THR A 251 12.54 10.16 0.42
N LEU A 252 13.45 9.29 0.84
CA LEU A 252 13.93 9.13 2.21
C LEU A 252 15.46 9.30 2.18
N THR A 253 15.96 10.31 2.89
CA THR A 253 17.40 10.57 3.01
C THR A 253 17.87 10.28 4.42
N LEU A 254 18.90 9.45 4.53
CA LEU A 254 19.46 8.92 5.76
C LEU A 254 20.93 9.28 5.87
N ARG A 255 21.42 9.44 7.09
CA ARG A 255 22.84 9.66 7.37
C ARG A 255 23.51 8.38 7.84
N PHE A 256 24.59 8.01 7.17
CA PHE A 256 25.50 6.93 7.57
C PHE A 256 26.94 7.44 7.65
N ARG A 257 27.85 6.60 8.16
CA ARG A 257 29.27 6.95 8.34
C ARG A 257 30.22 6.07 7.53
N SER A 258 31.33 6.66 7.09
CA SER A 258 32.53 5.97 6.64
C SER A 258 33.72 6.42 7.48
N ASP A 259 34.61 5.50 7.84
CA ASP A 259 35.83 5.82 8.59
C ASP A 259 36.94 6.40 7.71
N GLU A 260 36.85 6.21 6.39
CA GLU A 260 37.82 6.72 5.41
C GLU A 260 37.10 7.29 4.19
N ALA A 261 37.69 8.31 3.58
CA ALA A 261 37.27 8.83 2.28
C ALA A 261 37.75 7.94 1.12
N GLY A 262 37.11 8.10 -0.04
CA GLY A 262 37.50 7.48 -1.31
C GLY A 262 36.56 6.37 -1.79
N PRO A 263 36.99 5.59 -2.80
CA PRO A 263 36.17 4.53 -3.38
C PRO A 263 35.95 3.41 -2.37
N LYS A 264 34.69 3.00 -2.20
CA LYS A 264 34.24 1.93 -1.30
C LYS A 264 33.13 1.12 -1.96
N THR A 265 32.85 -0.05 -1.41
CA THR A 265 31.64 -0.81 -1.72
C THR A 265 30.64 -0.62 -0.58
N LEU A 266 29.49 0.00 -0.88
CA LEU A 266 28.38 0.15 0.05
C LEU A 266 27.44 -1.04 -0.08
N VAL A 267 27.23 -1.78 1.00
CA VAL A 267 26.26 -2.88 1.06
C VAL A 267 25.00 -2.36 1.73
N LEU A 268 23.87 -2.42 1.03
CA LEU A 268 22.56 -2.16 1.63
C LEU A 268 21.87 -3.49 1.92
N GLY A 269 21.65 -3.80 3.18
CA GLY A 269 20.74 -4.86 3.62
C GLY A 269 19.31 -4.36 3.47
N LEU A 270 18.56 -4.96 2.56
CA LEU A 270 17.17 -4.62 2.28
C LEU A 270 16.26 -5.77 2.69
N ILE A 271 15.04 -5.45 3.09
CA ILE A 271 14.00 -6.45 3.25
C ILE A 271 13.13 -6.42 2.00
N LYS A 272 12.80 -7.60 1.49
CA LYS A 272 11.82 -7.75 0.42
C LYS A 272 10.51 -8.30 0.98
N SER A 273 9.38 -7.80 0.50
CA SER A 273 8.06 -8.26 0.92
C SER A 273 6.98 -8.03 -0.13
N PHE A 274 5.77 -8.52 0.13
CA PHE A 274 4.67 -8.58 -0.83
C PHE A 274 4.02 -7.22 -1.07
N ASP A 275 4.40 -6.19 -0.32
CA ASP A 275 3.87 -4.83 -0.34
C ASP A 275 4.98 -3.78 -0.53
N TYR A 276 6.14 -4.17 -1.07
CA TYR A 276 7.32 -3.33 -1.18
C TYR A 276 7.51 -2.73 -2.59
N ALA A 277 8.16 -1.57 -2.61
CA ALA A 277 8.37 -0.75 -3.79
C ALA A 277 9.54 -1.20 -4.68
N ILE A 278 9.59 -0.60 -5.87
CA ILE A 278 10.83 -0.45 -6.64
C ILE A 278 11.45 0.89 -6.25
N ILE A 279 12.77 0.89 -5.96
CA ILE A 279 13.50 2.09 -5.52
C ILE A 279 14.71 2.42 -6.40
N THR A 280 15.11 3.69 -6.39
CA THR A 280 16.45 4.15 -6.81
C THR A 280 17.27 4.52 -5.58
N VAL A 281 18.59 4.47 -5.72
CA VAL A 281 19.54 4.80 -4.65
C VAL A 281 20.51 5.87 -5.14
N ALA A 282 20.75 6.89 -4.32
CA ALA A 282 21.82 7.85 -4.50
C ALA A 282 22.65 7.99 -3.22
N VAL A 283 23.94 8.26 -3.35
CA VAL A 283 24.86 8.52 -2.24
C VAL A 283 25.52 9.88 -2.45
N ASN A 284 25.44 10.76 -1.46
CA ASN A 284 25.93 12.15 -1.53
C ASN A 284 25.43 12.87 -2.81
N GLY A 285 24.15 12.68 -3.15
CA GLY A 285 23.52 13.24 -4.36
C GLY A 285 23.92 12.58 -5.68
N ARG A 286 24.84 11.61 -5.69
CA ARG A 286 25.25 10.87 -6.90
C ARG A 286 24.44 9.58 -7.04
N PRO A 287 23.83 9.30 -8.20
CA PRO A 287 23.13 8.03 -8.44
C PRO A 287 24.05 6.82 -8.23
N ALA A 288 23.59 5.85 -7.44
CA ALA A 288 24.31 4.60 -7.14
C ALA A 288 23.56 3.35 -7.65
N ALA A 289 22.22 3.36 -7.70
CA ALA A 289 21.41 2.31 -8.31
C ALA A 289 20.15 2.88 -8.97
N ALA A 290 19.84 2.42 -10.18
CA ALA A 290 18.74 2.95 -11.00
C ALA A 290 17.39 2.23 -10.82
N ALA A 291 17.38 0.98 -10.34
CA ALA A 291 16.16 0.26 -9.98
C ALA A 291 16.49 -0.95 -9.11
N ILE A 292 15.87 -1.04 -7.94
CA ILE A 292 15.93 -2.19 -7.05
C ILE A 292 14.50 -2.59 -6.73
N ASP A 293 14.06 -3.73 -7.25
CA ASP A 293 12.75 -4.28 -6.92
C ASP A 293 12.80 -4.96 -5.54
N CYS A 294 12.14 -4.35 -4.57
CA CYS A 294 12.05 -4.85 -3.20
C CYS A 294 10.84 -5.79 -3.01
N PHE A 295 10.12 -6.17 -4.07
CA PHE A 295 9.02 -7.13 -3.97
C PHE A 295 9.49 -8.58 -3.81
N ALA A 296 8.84 -9.31 -2.90
CA ALA A 296 8.86 -10.77 -2.82
C ALA A 296 7.51 -11.27 -2.26
N PRO A 297 7.01 -12.46 -2.63
CA PRO A 297 5.72 -12.97 -2.12
C PRO A 297 5.72 -13.21 -0.61
N GLU A 298 6.90 -13.35 0.00
CA GLU A 298 7.12 -13.52 1.43
C GLU A 298 8.17 -12.52 1.93
N VAL A 299 8.24 -12.32 3.25
CA VAL A 299 9.27 -11.47 3.87
C VAL A 299 10.62 -12.19 3.83
N VAL A 300 11.57 -11.68 3.05
CA VAL A 300 12.92 -12.27 2.90
C VAL A 300 14.00 -11.19 2.98
N PRO A 301 15.20 -11.49 3.52
CA PRO A 301 16.31 -10.56 3.48
C PRO A 301 16.91 -10.53 2.07
N SER A 302 17.50 -9.42 1.71
CA SER A 302 18.24 -9.24 0.47
C SER A 302 19.37 -8.25 0.69
N SER A 303 20.37 -8.25 -0.18
CA SER A 303 21.41 -7.23 -0.15
C SER A 303 21.79 -6.81 -1.55
N VAL A 304 22.22 -5.55 -1.68
CA VAL A 304 22.82 -5.01 -2.89
C VAL A 304 24.17 -4.40 -2.54
N GLU A 305 25.16 -4.57 -3.41
CA GLU A 305 26.48 -3.98 -3.29
C GLU A 305 26.65 -2.88 -4.35
N LEU A 306 27.05 -1.68 -3.91
CA LEU A 306 27.09 -0.48 -4.73
C LEU A 306 28.49 0.13 -4.67
N PRO A 307 29.22 0.25 -5.79
CA PRO A 307 30.46 1.01 -5.82
C PRO A 307 30.14 2.50 -5.65
N VAL A 308 30.75 3.15 -4.67
CA VAL A 308 30.47 4.54 -4.31
C VAL A 308 31.76 5.28 -3.93
N GLU A 309 31.73 6.59 -4.10
CA GLU A 309 32.73 7.49 -3.53
C GLU A 309 32.20 8.03 -2.21
N LEU A 310 32.91 7.78 -1.11
CA LEU A 310 32.52 8.24 0.23
C LEU A 310 33.45 9.34 0.73
N GLU A 311 32.90 10.22 1.56
CA GLU A 311 33.65 11.15 2.38
C GLU A 311 33.98 10.50 3.73
N GLU A 312 35.09 10.89 4.34
CA GLU A 312 35.38 10.53 5.73
C GLU A 312 34.34 11.18 6.64
N GLY A 313 33.78 10.41 7.58
CA GLY A 313 32.72 10.90 8.46
C GLY A 313 31.34 10.65 7.85
N HIS A 314 30.52 11.68 7.72
CA HIS A 314 29.09 11.53 7.41
C HIS A 314 28.82 11.56 5.91
N ASN A 315 27.98 10.63 5.47
CA ASN A 315 27.52 10.52 4.09
C ASN A 315 25.99 10.40 4.08
N GLU A 316 25.38 10.77 2.97
CA GLU A 316 23.94 10.74 2.76
C GLU A 316 23.55 9.58 1.84
N LEU A 317 22.61 8.76 2.28
CA LEU A 317 21.95 7.72 1.49
C LEU A 317 20.53 8.20 1.18
N THR A 318 20.21 8.38 -0.09
CA THR A 318 18.85 8.73 -0.54
C THR A 318 18.22 7.56 -1.26
N LEU A 319 17.11 7.08 -0.70
CA LEU A 319 16.20 6.12 -1.35
C LEU A 319 15.05 6.90 -1.97
N ARG A 320 14.67 6.56 -3.20
CA ARG A 320 13.49 7.14 -3.86
C ARG A 320 12.59 6.05 -4.40
N ILE A 321 11.32 6.09 -4.06
CA ILE A 321 10.30 5.18 -4.59
C ILE A 321 10.05 5.59 -6.05
N THR A 322 10.19 4.66 -6.98
CA THR A 322 9.92 4.89 -8.41
C THR A 322 8.65 4.20 -8.89
N GLY A 323 8.16 3.22 -8.12
CA GLY A 323 6.98 2.43 -8.46
C GLY A 323 6.87 1.21 -7.54
N ALA A 324 6.13 0.21 -7.98
CA ALA A 324 6.05 -1.09 -7.33
C ALA A 324 5.94 -2.19 -8.39
N ASN A 325 6.35 -3.40 -8.03
CA ASN A 325 6.08 -4.59 -8.84
C ASN A 325 4.54 -4.74 -9.00
N PRO A 326 4.01 -5.14 -10.17
CA PRO A 326 2.56 -5.32 -10.35
C PRO A 326 1.90 -6.30 -9.37
N ALA A 327 2.67 -7.26 -8.84
CA ALA A 327 2.20 -8.20 -7.81
C ALA A 327 2.30 -7.64 -6.39
N SER A 328 2.93 -6.48 -6.21
CA SER A 328 3.07 -5.82 -4.93
C SER A 328 1.77 -5.14 -4.51
N ARG A 329 1.44 -5.26 -3.22
CA ARG A 329 0.25 -4.62 -2.61
C ARG A 329 0.51 -3.21 -2.09
N GLY A 330 1.74 -2.70 -2.26
CA GLY A 330 2.14 -1.43 -1.69
C GLY A 330 3.49 -0.94 -2.21
N THR A 331 3.94 0.16 -1.61
CA THR A 331 5.17 0.87 -1.95
C THR A 331 6.08 1.01 -0.74
N MET A 332 6.02 0.07 0.20
CA MET A 332 6.83 0.14 1.40
C MET A 332 8.31 -0.15 1.10
N VAL A 333 9.21 0.29 1.97
CA VAL A 333 10.64 0.01 1.87
C VAL A 333 11.15 -0.41 3.24
N GLY A 334 11.96 -1.46 3.25
CA GLY A 334 12.64 -1.97 4.43
C GLY A 334 14.14 -1.92 4.25
N LEU A 335 14.81 -1.14 5.09
CA LEU A 335 16.27 -1.09 5.17
C LEU A 335 16.70 -1.74 6.50
N ASP A 336 17.34 -2.89 6.40
CA ASP A 336 17.87 -3.66 7.52
C ASP A 336 19.17 -3.02 8.03
N TYR A 337 20.16 -2.83 7.15
CA TYR A 337 21.44 -2.23 7.54
C TYR A 337 22.19 -1.59 6.37
N VAL A 338 23.23 -0.83 6.69
CA VAL A 338 24.22 -0.29 5.75
C VAL A 338 25.62 -0.68 6.21
N ALA A 339 26.40 -1.34 5.35
CA ALA A 339 27.79 -1.68 5.63
C ALA A 339 28.75 -1.07 4.59
N VAL A 340 29.89 -0.54 5.05
CA VAL A 340 30.94 0.00 4.19
C VAL A 340 32.07 -1.01 4.13
N ARG A 341 32.47 -1.41 2.92
CA ARG A 341 33.59 -2.32 2.69
C ARG A 341 34.70 -1.62 1.92
N PRO A 342 35.96 -2.06 2.06
CA PRO A 342 37.03 -1.67 1.14
C PRO A 342 36.56 -1.90 -0.30
N ALA A 343 36.91 -0.98 -1.19
CA ALA A 343 36.63 -1.20 -2.61
C ALA A 343 37.31 -2.49 -3.07
N ASP A 344 36.57 -3.33 -3.76
CA ASP A 344 37.13 -4.52 -4.38
C ASP A 344 38.08 -4.07 -5.51
N PRO A 345 39.40 -4.37 -5.45
CA PRO A 345 40.34 -4.00 -6.49
C PRO A 345 39.97 -4.56 -7.87
N GLY A 346 39.22 -5.67 -7.91
CA GLY A 346 38.66 -6.23 -9.14
C GLY A 346 37.50 -5.44 -9.73
N ALA A 347 36.74 -4.70 -8.89
CA ALA A 347 35.62 -3.86 -9.31
C ALA A 347 36.06 -2.43 -9.70
N LEU A 348 37.26 -1.99 -9.31
CA LEU A 348 37.86 -0.73 -9.76
C LEU A 348 38.64 -0.86 -11.08
N ALA A 349 39.15 -2.06 -11.38
CA ALA A 349 39.74 -2.39 -12.69
C ALA A 349 38.67 -2.80 -13.73
N ALA A 350 37.52 -3.28 -13.27
CA ALA A 350 36.32 -3.41 -14.07
C ALA A 350 35.45 -2.17 -13.86
N GLY A 351 35.72 -1.11 -14.63
CA GLY A 351 34.76 -0.02 -14.80
C GLY A 351 33.42 -0.57 -15.30
N ALA A 352 32.59 -1.04 -14.37
CA ALA A 352 31.21 -1.39 -14.57
C ALA A 352 30.37 -0.17 -14.17
N VAL A 353 30.61 0.94 -14.87
CA VAL A 353 29.47 1.59 -15.52
C VAL A 353 28.73 0.43 -16.19
N PRO A 354 27.43 0.18 -15.97
CA PRO A 354 26.73 -0.78 -16.81
C PRO A 354 27.11 -0.37 -18.22
N ALA A 355 27.77 -1.28 -18.94
CA ALA A 355 28.40 -0.97 -20.21
C ALA A 355 27.50 0.01 -20.96
N VAL A 356 28.06 1.01 -21.65
CA VAL A 356 27.38 1.51 -22.86
C VAL A 356 26.86 0.25 -23.51
N PRO A 357 25.53 0.02 -23.53
CA PRO A 357 25.06 -1.35 -23.63
C PRO A 357 25.68 -1.83 -24.92
N ALA A 358 26.42 -2.95 -24.85
CA ALA A 358 26.60 -3.75 -26.05
C ALA A 358 25.20 -3.78 -26.64
N ILE A 359 25.02 -3.18 -27.84
CA ILE A 359 23.70 -2.93 -28.41
C ILE A 359 22.95 -4.21 -28.15
N ASP A 360 21.94 -4.13 -27.29
CA ASP A 360 21.20 -5.32 -26.91
C ASP A 360 20.43 -5.67 -28.18
N ASP A 361 21.08 -6.51 -29.00
CA ASP A 361 20.64 -6.86 -30.33
C ASP A 361 19.42 -7.79 -30.28
N SER A 362 19.01 -8.19 -29.06
CA SER A 362 17.74 -8.82 -28.83
C SER A 362 16.60 -7.93 -29.32
N PRO A 363 15.46 -8.52 -29.71
CA PRO A 363 14.28 -7.74 -30.06
C PRO A 363 13.88 -6.72 -28.98
N ALA A 364 14.00 -7.07 -27.69
CA ALA A 364 13.68 -6.20 -26.58
C ALA A 364 14.65 -5.01 -26.47
N GLY A 365 15.96 -5.25 -26.61
CA GLY A 365 16.97 -4.20 -26.59
C GLY A 365 16.87 -3.22 -27.76
N LYS A 366 16.53 -3.72 -28.95
CA LYS A 366 16.25 -2.87 -30.13
C LYS A 366 15.05 -1.95 -29.92
N LEU A 367 13.99 -2.43 -29.27
CA LEU A 367 12.82 -1.60 -28.94
C LEU A 367 13.15 -0.51 -27.92
N LEU A 368 13.97 -0.82 -26.90
CA LEU A 368 14.43 0.17 -25.94
C LEU A 368 15.35 1.22 -26.60
N ALA A 369 16.24 0.79 -27.49
CA ALA A 369 17.11 1.69 -28.25
C ALA A 369 16.30 2.62 -29.19
N GLU A 370 15.32 2.06 -29.90
CA GLU A 370 14.37 2.81 -30.73
C GLU A 370 13.61 3.86 -29.89
N ALA A 371 13.07 3.46 -28.74
CA ALA A 371 12.37 4.37 -27.84
C ALA A 371 13.26 5.52 -27.34
N LYS A 372 14.52 5.23 -26.97
CA LYS A 372 15.49 6.24 -26.54
C LYS A 372 15.85 7.22 -27.68
N ASP A 373 16.06 6.72 -28.90
CA ASP A 373 16.32 7.57 -30.07
C ASP A 373 15.11 8.47 -30.38
N LEU A 374 13.89 7.92 -30.37
CA LEU A 374 12.66 8.69 -30.58
C LEU A 374 12.45 9.75 -29.50
N ALA A 375 12.72 9.43 -28.23
CA ALA A 375 12.69 10.38 -27.13
C ALA A 375 13.71 11.51 -27.34
N GLY A 376 14.96 11.18 -27.69
CA GLY A 376 16.01 12.16 -28.00
C GLY A 376 15.69 13.07 -29.19
N ARG A 377 14.92 12.56 -30.17
CA ARG A 377 14.39 13.34 -31.31
C ARG A 377 13.14 14.15 -30.97
N LYS A 378 12.76 14.28 -29.70
CA LYS A 378 11.55 14.95 -29.22
C LYS A 378 10.26 14.38 -29.86
N ARG A 379 10.20 13.05 -30.03
CA ARG A 379 9.02 12.31 -30.49
C ARG A 379 8.46 11.43 -29.37
N PRO A 380 7.97 12.02 -28.26
CA PRO A 380 7.56 11.26 -27.07
C PRO A 380 6.40 10.30 -27.36
N ALA A 381 5.48 10.66 -28.26
CA ALA A 381 4.37 9.80 -28.68
C ALA A 381 4.84 8.51 -29.35
N ASP A 382 5.88 8.59 -30.17
CA ASP A 382 6.40 7.42 -30.88
C ASP A 382 7.31 6.60 -29.97
N ALA A 383 8.07 7.26 -29.08
CA ALA A 383 8.84 6.60 -28.03
C ALA A 383 7.92 5.77 -27.12
N ILE A 384 6.79 6.34 -26.67
CA ILE A 384 5.79 5.65 -25.86
C ILE A 384 5.24 4.41 -26.57
N LYS A 385 4.92 4.47 -27.87
CA LYS A 385 4.47 3.28 -28.62
C LYS A 385 5.53 2.18 -28.67
N SER A 386 6.80 2.54 -28.85
CA SER A 386 7.90 1.55 -28.82
C SER A 386 8.07 0.94 -27.42
N LEU A 387 7.88 1.71 -26.35
CA LEU A 387 7.91 1.24 -24.96
C LEU A 387 6.71 0.33 -24.63
N GLU A 388 5.49 0.70 -25.04
CA GLU A 388 4.30 -0.15 -24.91
C GLU A 388 4.49 -1.49 -25.64
N ARG A 389 5.07 -1.47 -26.85
CA ARG A 389 5.40 -2.69 -27.59
C ARG A 389 6.41 -3.54 -26.83
N LEU A 390 7.45 -2.92 -26.26
CA LEU A 390 8.43 -3.59 -25.41
C LEU A 390 7.80 -4.26 -24.19
N PHE A 391 6.94 -3.55 -23.44
CA PHE A 391 6.27 -4.11 -22.26
C PHE A 391 5.32 -5.25 -22.62
N LYS A 392 4.63 -5.15 -23.76
CA LYS A 392 3.67 -6.15 -24.22
C LYS A 392 4.34 -7.40 -24.77
N GLU A 393 5.33 -7.25 -25.64
CA GLU A 393 5.97 -8.35 -26.37
C GLU A 393 7.09 -9.01 -25.57
N HIS A 394 7.74 -8.27 -24.67
CA HIS A 394 8.87 -8.75 -23.88
C HIS A 394 8.75 -8.40 -22.38
N PRO A 395 7.64 -8.78 -21.72
CA PRO A 395 7.44 -8.53 -20.30
C PRO A 395 8.52 -9.23 -19.47
N GLY A 396 8.99 -8.58 -18.40
CA GLY A 396 9.97 -9.16 -17.46
C GLY A 396 11.42 -9.20 -17.96
N THR A 397 11.71 -8.67 -19.15
CA THR A 397 13.11 -8.55 -19.63
C THR A 397 13.85 -7.39 -18.96
N PRO A 398 15.20 -7.44 -18.86
CA PRO A 398 15.99 -6.31 -18.37
C PRO A 398 15.76 -5.02 -19.17
N ALA A 399 15.53 -5.12 -20.48
CA ALA A 399 15.17 -4.00 -21.33
C ALA A 399 13.81 -3.38 -20.92
N ALA A 400 12.79 -4.21 -20.65
CA ALA A 400 11.52 -3.74 -20.11
C ALA A 400 11.68 -3.09 -18.72
N ALA A 401 12.47 -3.66 -17.82
CA ALA A 401 12.74 -3.04 -16.52
C ALA A 401 13.45 -1.66 -16.68
N ALA A 402 14.44 -1.57 -17.57
CA ALA A 402 15.17 -0.33 -17.86
C ALA A 402 14.35 0.71 -18.64
N ALA A 403 13.26 0.29 -19.28
CA ALA A 403 12.33 1.15 -20.02
C ALA A 403 11.37 1.93 -19.12
N LEU A 404 11.12 1.44 -17.91
CA LEU A 404 10.12 2.00 -16.98
C LEU A 404 10.37 3.47 -16.62
N PRO A 405 11.61 3.89 -16.25
CA PRO A 405 11.88 5.30 -15.93
C PRO A 405 11.61 6.21 -17.13
N LEU A 406 12.08 5.83 -18.32
CA LEU A 406 11.85 6.59 -19.55
C LEU A 406 10.36 6.69 -19.87
N PHE A 407 9.61 5.59 -19.74
CA PHE A 407 8.17 5.58 -19.96
C PHE A 407 7.41 6.53 -19.02
N ASN A 408 7.82 6.59 -17.75
CA ASN A 408 7.21 7.45 -16.74
C ASN A 408 7.58 8.93 -16.90
N GLU A 409 8.76 9.23 -17.45
CA GLU A 409 9.23 10.60 -17.68
C GLU A 409 8.68 11.22 -18.97
N LEU A 410 8.37 10.39 -19.98
CA LEU A 410 7.89 10.89 -21.26
C LEU A 410 6.49 11.51 -21.13
N PRO A 411 6.26 12.71 -21.68
CA PRO A 411 4.94 13.31 -21.70
C PRO A 411 3.99 12.42 -22.50
N HIS A 412 2.91 12.00 -21.86
CA HIS A 412 1.92 11.14 -22.51
C HIS A 412 1.31 11.88 -23.73
N PRO A 413 1.16 11.23 -24.91
CA PRO A 413 0.66 11.87 -26.13
C PRO A 413 -0.78 12.39 -26.05
N ASP A 414 -1.45 12.10 -24.94
CA ASP A 414 -2.83 12.45 -24.66
C ASP A 414 -2.97 13.42 -23.47
N GLY A 415 -1.83 13.89 -22.95
CA GLY A 415 -1.77 14.85 -21.86
C GLY A 415 -1.64 14.24 -20.47
N ARG A 416 -1.65 15.13 -19.47
CA ARG A 416 -1.45 14.80 -18.06
C ARG A 416 -2.61 13.97 -17.52
N LEU A 417 -2.31 12.88 -16.83
CA LEU A 417 -3.33 12.06 -16.18
C LEU A 417 -4.04 12.86 -15.08
N VAL A 418 -5.37 12.89 -15.17
CA VAL A 418 -6.25 13.47 -14.16
C VAL A 418 -6.83 12.36 -13.29
N CYS A 419 -7.29 11.27 -13.91
CA CYS A 419 -7.81 10.10 -13.21
C CYS A 419 -7.65 8.84 -14.08
N GLY A 420 -6.94 7.83 -13.55
CA GLY A 420 -6.75 6.53 -14.21
C GLY A 420 -7.92 5.57 -13.99
N PHE A 421 -8.64 5.73 -12.87
CA PHE A 421 -9.67 4.79 -12.39
C PHE A 421 -9.13 3.40 -12.01
N ASP A 422 -7.86 3.33 -11.59
CA ASP A 422 -7.18 2.09 -11.23
C ASP A 422 -7.55 1.57 -9.84
N THR A 423 -7.87 2.49 -8.92
CA THR A 423 -8.04 2.20 -7.50
C THR A 423 -9.35 2.75 -6.94
N PRO A 424 -9.84 2.21 -5.80
CA PRO A 424 -10.97 2.80 -5.09
C PRO A 424 -10.76 4.28 -4.72
N LYS A 425 -9.50 4.70 -4.51
CA LYS A 425 -9.15 6.10 -4.24
C LYS A 425 -9.46 7.00 -5.44
N ASP A 426 -9.23 6.52 -6.66
CA ASP A 426 -9.54 7.26 -7.88
C ASP A 426 -11.04 7.51 -8.02
N LEU A 427 -11.87 6.50 -7.71
CA LEU A 427 -13.32 6.65 -7.69
C LEU A 427 -13.79 7.57 -6.55
N ALA A 428 -13.14 7.51 -5.38
CA ALA A 428 -13.48 8.35 -4.24
C ALA A 428 -13.21 9.85 -4.48
N ALA A 429 -12.38 10.20 -5.46
CA ALA A 429 -12.21 11.58 -5.91
C ALA A 429 -13.46 12.15 -6.61
N TRP A 430 -14.37 11.28 -7.07
CA TRP A 430 -15.63 11.66 -7.72
C TRP A 430 -16.79 11.63 -6.73
N SER A 431 -17.54 12.72 -6.71
CA SER A 431 -18.84 12.77 -6.04
C SER A 431 -19.92 12.25 -6.96
N VAL A 432 -20.66 11.23 -6.51
CA VAL A 432 -21.84 10.72 -7.22
C VAL A 432 -23.09 11.44 -6.72
N TYR A 433 -23.64 12.31 -7.56
CA TYR A 433 -24.88 13.03 -7.30
C TYR A 433 -26.08 12.15 -7.64
N ARG A 434 -27.07 12.10 -6.73
CA ARG A 434 -28.24 11.19 -6.79
C ARG A 434 -27.86 9.73 -7.09
N ARG A 435 -27.10 9.10 -6.19
CA ARG A 435 -26.64 7.68 -6.25
C ARG A 435 -27.71 6.63 -6.55
N ARG A 436 -29.00 6.94 -6.37
CA ARG A 436 -30.11 6.04 -6.76
C ARG A 436 -30.32 5.96 -8.27
N LEU A 437 -29.85 6.94 -9.03
CA LEU A 437 -30.07 7.08 -10.48
C LEU A 437 -28.82 6.82 -11.31
N LEU A 438 -27.64 6.89 -10.67
CA LEU A 438 -26.36 6.63 -11.31
C LEU A 438 -25.48 5.80 -10.36
N THR A 439 -24.97 4.69 -10.89
CA THR A 439 -23.97 3.85 -10.25
C THR A 439 -22.60 4.14 -10.83
N PHE A 440 -21.57 4.01 -9.99
CA PHE A 440 -20.18 4.28 -10.37
C PHE A 440 -19.26 3.31 -9.65
N GLU A 441 -18.70 2.35 -10.39
CA GLU A 441 -18.07 1.17 -9.83
C GLU A 441 -16.75 0.84 -10.53
N LEU A 442 -15.81 0.29 -9.78
CA LEU A 442 -14.51 -0.12 -10.30
C LEU A 442 -14.67 -1.38 -11.16
N VAL A 443 -13.99 -1.39 -12.30
CA VAL A 443 -13.91 -2.53 -13.21
C VAL A 443 -12.45 -2.94 -13.35
N ALA A 444 -12.15 -4.21 -13.09
CA ALA A 444 -10.82 -4.80 -13.26
C ALA A 444 -10.80 -5.90 -14.33
N ASP A 445 -11.89 -6.10 -15.07
CA ASP A 445 -11.93 -7.04 -16.20
C ASP A 445 -10.96 -6.55 -17.30
N PRO A 446 -9.91 -7.31 -17.66
CA PRO A 446 -8.93 -6.89 -18.64
C PRO A 446 -9.51 -6.57 -20.04
N LYS A 447 -10.71 -7.04 -20.36
CA LYS A 447 -11.41 -6.67 -21.62
C LYS A 447 -12.01 -5.27 -21.58
N GLN A 448 -12.23 -4.75 -20.37
CA GLN A 448 -12.86 -3.48 -20.07
C GLN A 448 -11.91 -2.51 -19.34
N VAL A 449 -10.62 -2.84 -19.26
CA VAL A 449 -9.54 -1.93 -18.89
C VAL A 449 -8.71 -1.65 -20.15
N LYS A 450 -8.48 -0.37 -20.44
CA LYS A 450 -7.77 0.08 -21.64
C LYS A 450 -6.32 0.45 -21.33
N GLU A 451 -6.10 1.18 -20.25
CA GLU A 451 -4.81 1.61 -19.74
C GLU A 451 -4.79 1.33 -18.23
N GLY A 452 -3.62 1.05 -17.65
CA GLY A 452 -3.52 0.78 -16.21
C GLY A 452 -4.04 -0.59 -15.76
N THR A 453 -4.52 -0.65 -14.52
CA THR A 453 -5.01 -1.87 -13.85
C THR A 453 -6.51 -1.83 -13.54
N GLY A 454 -7.18 -0.69 -13.75
CA GLY A 454 -8.61 -0.56 -13.54
C GLY A 454 -9.26 0.50 -14.43
N ALA A 455 -10.58 0.44 -14.51
CA ALA A 455 -11.44 1.41 -15.17
C ALA A 455 -12.68 1.67 -14.31
N ALA A 456 -13.53 2.64 -14.68
CA ALA A 456 -14.77 2.91 -13.95
C ALA A 456 -16.02 2.72 -14.83
N ARG A 457 -16.94 1.85 -14.41
CA ARG A 457 -18.26 1.73 -15.04
C ARG A 457 -19.20 2.78 -14.46
N ALA A 458 -19.84 3.54 -15.34
CA ALA A 458 -20.92 4.46 -15.01
C ALA A 458 -22.21 3.97 -15.68
N THR A 459 -23.19 3.59 -14.87
CA THR A 459 -24.49 3.11 -15.35
C THR A 459 -25.61 3.98 -14.81
N ALA A 460 -26.42 4.55 -15.71
CA ALA A 460 -27.60 5.34 -15.39
C ALA A 460 -28.83 4.69 -16.04
N ALA A 461 -29.91 4.58 -15.28
CA ALA A 461 -31.19 4.12 -15.81
C ALA A 461 -31.86 5.22 -16.65
N ARG A 462 -32.84 4.83 -17.48
CA ARG A 462 -33.74 5.80 -18.10
C ARG A 462 -34.46 6.58 -17.00
N ASP A 463 -34.43 7.89 -17.10
CA ASP A 463 -35.00 8.80 -16.11
C ASP A 463 -36.16 9.57 -16.72
N VAL A 464 -37.37 9.22 -16.28
CA VAL A 464 -38.63 9.81 -16.74
C VAL A 464 -39.03 11.04 -15.93
N ASP A 465 -38.44 11.22 -14.74
CA ASP A 465 -38.78 12.25 -13.78
C ASP A 465 -37.86 13.47 -13.85
N HIS A 466 -36.96 13.50 -14.84
CA HIS A 466 -36.04 14.62 -15.08
C HIS A 466 -35.04 14.87 -13.91
N THR A 467 -34.73 13.85 -13.12
CA THR A 467 -33.93 13.94 -11.87
C THR A 467 -32.46 13.53 -11.98
N THR A 468 -32.01 13.16 -13.18
CA THR A 468 -30.72 12.56 -13.62
C THR A 468 -29.54 12.63 -12.65
N GLY A 469 -28.91 11.48 -12.41
CA GLY A 469 -27.66 11.39 -11.64
C GLY A 469 -26.43 11.88 -12.43
N ALA A 470 -25.40 12.33 -11.71
CA ALA A 470 -24.19 12.87 -12.31
C ALA A 470 -22.94 12.50 -11.51
N LEU A 471 -21.81 12.40 -12.19
CA LEU A 471 -20.48 12.29 -11.61
C LEU A 471 -19.84 13.67 -11.58
N VAL A 472 -19.27 14.06 -10.44
CA VAL A 472 -18.64 15.37 -10.27
C VAL A 472 -17.23 15.20 -9.74
N LEU A 473 -16.25 15.66 -10.51
CA LEU A 473 -14.86 15.78 -10.10
C LEU A 473 -14.56 17.24 -9.75
N GLN A 474 -14.30 17.52 -8.47
CA GLN A 474 -13.86 18.84 -8.04
C GLN A 474 -12.40 19.03 -8.45
N MET A 475 -12.07 20.22 -8.95
CA MET A 475 -10.72 20.57 -9.37
C MET A 475 -10.18 21.65 -8.44
N GLU A 476 -9.26 21.27 -7.56
CA GLU A 476 -8.64 22.20 -6.60
C GLU A 476 -7.76 23.23 -7.32
N THR A 477 -7.10 22.82 -8.41
CA THR A 477 -6.23 23.67 -9.24
C THR A 477 -6.53 23.40 -10.72
N PHE A 478 -7.22 24.34 -11.38
CA PHE A 478 -7.43 24.35 -12.83
C PHE A 478 -6.68 25.53 -13.43
N ASP A 479 -5.79 25.27 -14.38
CA ASP A 479 -5.01 26.29 -15.09
C ASP A 479 -5.50 26.42 -16.52
N GLU A 480 -6.31 27.44 -16.76
CA GLU A 480 -6.88 27.74 -18.07
C GLU A 480 -5.83 28.15 -19.11
N SER A 481 -4.68 28.67 -18.66
CA SER A 481 -3.62 29.13 -19.56
C SER A 481 -2.96 27.95 -20.28
N ARG A 482 -2.90 26.80 -19.60
CA ARG A 482 -2.31 25.55 -20.11
C ARG A 482 -3.33 24.63 -20.75
N PHE A 483 -4.59 24.65 -20.31
CA PHE A 483 -5.61 23.74 -20.79
C PHE A 483 -5.88 23.89 -22.31
N ARG A 484 -5.81 22.78 -23.04
CA ARG A 484 -6.08 22.69 -24.48
C ARG A 484 -7.14 21.67 -24.83
N GLY A 485 -7.54 20.79 -23.90
CA GLY A 485 -8.61 19.83 -24.12
C GLY A 485 -8.61 18.66 -23.13
N VAL A 486 -9.48 17.69 -23.40
CA VAL A 486 -9.62 16.45 -22.65
C VAL A 486 -9.33 15.26 -23.56
N SER A 487 -8.65 14.25 -23.04
CA SER A 487 -8.62 12.91 -23.62
C SER A 487 -9.24 11.91 -22.65
N ILE A 488 -10.11 11.04 -23.14
CA ILE A 488 -10.71 9.96 -22.33
C ILE A 488 -11.01 8.73 -23.22
N TRP A 489 -10.87 7.53 -22.67
CA TRP A 489 -11.35 6.31 -23.28
C TRP A 489 -12.75 5.96 -22.78
N ILE A 490 -13.62 5.54 -23.70
CA ILE A 490 -14.97 5.10 -23.39
C ILE A 490 -15.22 3.75 -24.06
N PHE A 491 -15.70 2.79 -23.29
CA PHE A 491 -16.11 1.47 -23.78
C PHE A 491 -17.61 1.27 -23.61
N GLN A 492 -18.19 0.60 -24.60
CA GLN A 492 -19.56 0.12 -24.57
C GLN A 492 -19.62 -1.34 -25.01
N ALA A 493 -20.16 -2.22 -24.16
CA ALA A 493 -20.44 -3.59 -24.56
C ALA A 493 -21.55 -3.65 -25.63
N GLN A 494 -22.48 -2.69 -25.56
CA GLN A 494 -23.57 -2.48 -26.50
C GLN A 494 -23.94 -0.99 -26.55
N PRO A 495 -24.53 -0.49 -27.65
CA PRO A 495 -24.93 0.91 -27.73
C PRO A 495 -25.93 1.28 -26.63
N SER A 496 -25.81 2.50 -26.11
CA SER A 496 -26.74 3.06 -25.13
C SER A 496 -27.61 4.12 -25.81
N PRO A 497 -28.90 4.23 -25.47
CA PRO A 497 -29.80 5.23 -26.05
C PRO A 497 -29.54 6.65 -25.54
N GLY A 498 -28.74 6.79 -24.46
CA GLY A 498 -28.34 8.04 -23.85
C GLY A 498 -27.32 8.86 -24.66
N ARG A 499 -26.94 10.01 -24.09
CA ARG A 499 -25.95 10.93 -24.63
C ARG A 499 -25.02 11.36 -23.50
N LEU A 500 -23.77 10.93 -23.56
CA LEU A 500 -22.76 11.32 -22.58
C LEU A 500 -22.40 12.78 -22.80
N GLU A 501 -22.48 13.59 -21.74
CA GLU A 501 -22.02 14.98 -21.73
C GLU A 501 -20.92 15.16 -20.68
N LEU A 502 -19.81 15.77 -21.09
CA LEU A 502 -18.73 16.26 -20.26
C LEU A 502 -18.92 17.78 -20.12
N ALA A 503 -19.18 18.27 -18.92
CA ALA A 503 -19.48 19.68 -18.68
C ALA A 503 -18.56 20.25 -17.60
N PHE A 504 -17.84 21.32 -17.94
CA PHE A 504 -17.09 22.12 -16.99
C PHE A 504 -17.98 23.20 -16.38
N ILE A 505 -17.93 23.32 -15.06
CA ILE A 505 -18.73 24.26 -14.27
C ILE A 505 -17.84 25.06 -13.31
N ARG A 506 -18.42 26.08 -12.69
CA ARG A 506 -17.76 26.84 -11.62
C ARG A 506 -17.53 25.98 -10.38
N GLY A 507 -16.42 26.18 -9.69
CA GLY A 507 -16.14 25.50 -8.42
C GLY A 507 -17.09 25.93 -7.30
N LYS A 508 -17.29 25.06 -6.29
CA LYS A 508 -18.07 25.32 -5.06
C LYS A 508 -19.56 25.65 -5.26
N GLN A 509 -20.24 25.01 -6.20
CA GLN A 509 -21.70 25.07 -6.26
C GLN A 509 -22.31 24.10 -5.21
N GLU A 510 -22.99 24.63 -4.19
CA GLU A 510 -23.62 23.83 -3.11
C GLU A 510 -24.71 22.88 -3.63
N ALA A 511 -25.33 23.24 -4.76
CA ALA A 511 -26.21 22.39 -5.55
C ALA A 511 -25.85 22.56 -7.02
N LEU A 512 -25.86 21.47 -7.81
CA LEU A 512 -25.78 21.55 -9.27
C LEU A 512 -27.06 22.28 -9.75
N PRO A 513 -27.00 23.53 -10.22
CA PRO A 513 -28.18 24.41 -10.33
C PRO A 513 -29.24 24.01 -11.39
N TRP A 514 -29.21 22.80 -11.92
CA TRP A 514 -29.83 22.42 -13.19
C TRP A 514 -30.18 20.93 -13.25
N ILE A 515 -30.73 20.44 -12.15
CA ILE A 515 -31.53 19.23 -12.11
C ILE A 515 -32.78 19.60 -11.30
N SER A 516 -33.59 20.53 -11.84
CA SER A 516 -34.87 20.89 -11.23
C SER A 516 -35.90 19.79 -11.51
N GLU A 517 -36.85 19.62 -10.59
CA GLU A 517 -38.02 18.75 -10.76
C GLU A 517 -38.92 19.21 -11.93
N ASP A 518 -38.69 20.40 -12.47
CA ASP A 518 -39.51 21.08 -13.46
C ASP A 518 -39.10 20.83 -14.93
N GLY A 519 -38.16 19.91 -15.18
CA GLY A 519 -37.96 19.36 -16.52
C GLY A 519 -36.95 20.06 -17.44
N ASP A 520 -36.20 21.06 -16.97
CA ASP A 520 -35.08 21.60 -17.76
C ASP A 520 -34.00 20.53 -17.93
N SER A 521 -33.72 20.19 -19.20
CA SER A 521 -32.96 18.99 -19.58
C SER A 521 -31.45 19.15 -19.48
N GLU A 522 -30.97 20.38 -19.29
CA GLU A 522 -29.58 20.75 -19.53
C GLU A 522 -28.95 21.49 -18.36
N LEU A 523 -27.71 21.09 -18.07
CA LEU A 523 -26.78 21.79 -17.17
C LEU A 523 -26.75 23.28 -17.56
N GLY A 524 -27.11 24.23 -16.69
CA GLY A 524 -27.22 25.66 -17.00
C GLY A 524 -25.93 26.33 -17.49
N ALA A 525 -25.26 27.14 -16.66
CA ALA A 525 -24.03 27.83 -17.08
C ALA A 525 -22.83 26.88 -17.08
N CYS A 526 -22.49 26.30 -18.24
CA CYS A 526 -21.39 25.35 -18.39
C CYS A 526 -20.63 25.51 -19.74
N LEU A 527 -19.42 24.96 -19.79
CA LEU A 527 -18.72 24.64 -21.04
C LEU A 527 -18.85 23.14 -21.26
N TYR A 528 -19.61 22.69 -22.25
CA TYR A 528 -19.95 21.28 -22.42
C TYR A 528 -19.55 20.72 -23.78
N TRP A 529 -19.26 19.44 -23.80
CA TRP A 529 -19.14 18.63 -25.00
C TRP A 529 -19.97 17.37 -24.81
N ALA A 530 -20.68 16.93 -25.86
CA ALA A 530 -21.55 15.77 -25.78
C ALA A 530 -21.37 14.85 -27.00
N THR A 531 -21.56 13.55 -26.78
CA THR A 531 -21.57 12.54 -27.84
C THR A 531 -22.73 11.56 -27.69
N PRO A 532 -23.39 11.15 -28.78
CA PRO A 532 -24.28 9.99 -28.73
C PRO A 532 -23.48 8.74 -28.37
N LEU A 533 -24.14 7.82 -27.67
CA LEU A 533 -23.58 6.54 -27.23
C LEU A 533 -23.97 5.39 -28.17
N ASN A 534 -23.97 5.66 -29.47
CA ASN A 534 -24.39 4.75 -30.53
C ASN A 534 -23.22 3.94 -31.12
N PHE A 535 -22.28 3.48 -30.28
CA PHE A 535 -21.14 2.68 -30.70
C PHE A 535 -20.93 1.45 -29.81
N VAL A 536 -20.03 0.56 -30.24
CA VAL A 536 -19.64 -0.66 -29.53
C VAL A 536 -18.11 -0.73 -29.47
N GLY A 537 -17.60 -1.23 -28.36
CA GLY A 537 -16.17 -1.36 -28.10
C GLY A 537 -15.53 -0.07 -27.59
N TRP A 538 -14.20 -0.06 -27.59
CA TRP A 538 -13.40 1.08 -27.14
C TRP A 538 -13.36 2.19 -28.18
N ARG A 539 -13.58 3.42 -27.70
CA ARG A 539 -13.36 4.63 -28.49
C ARG A 539 -12.62 5.67 -27.65
N LYS A 540 -11.57 6.24 -28.22
CA LYS A 540 -10.86 7.38 -27.63
C LYS A 540 -11.52 8.67 -28.10
N PHE A 541 -11.75 9.57 -27.17
CA PHE A 541 -12.21 10.93 -27.47
C PHE A 541 -11.10 11.90 -27.09
N LYS A 542 -10.55 12.58 -28.09
CA LYS A 542 -9.69 13.76 -27.91
C LYS A 542 -10.51 14.99 -28.25
N ILE A 543 -10.84 15.78 -27.24
CA ILE A 543 -11.78 16.88 -27.32
C ILE A 543 -10.99 18.17 -27.06
N ALA A 544 -10.74 18.96 -28.09
CA ALA A 544 -10.09 20.26 -27.93
C ALA A 544 -10.99 21.21 -27.12
N ALA A 545 -10.38 22.11 -26.36
CA ALA A 545 -11.08 23.13 -25.59
C ALA A 545 -12.04 23.97 -26.46
N THR A 546 -11.69 24.19 -27.73
CA THR A 546 -12.53 24.91 -28.72
C THR A 546 -13.77 24.14 -29.15
N GLN A 547 -13.85 22.83 -28.88
CA GLN A 547 -15.02 22.00 -29.18
C GLN A 547 -16.06 22.01 -28.06
N PHE A 548 -15.75 22.59 -26.90
CA PHE A 548 -16.72 22.77 -25.83
C PHE A 548 -17.62 23.97 -26.15
N GLN A 549 -18.93 23.73 -26.16
CA GLN A 549 -19.95 24.72 -26.38
C GLN A 549 -20.30 25.41 -25.06
N GLN A 550 -20.55 26.72 -25.12
CA GLN A 550 -20.99 27.48 -23.96
C GLN A 550 -22.52 27.43 -23.85
N ARG A 551 -23.02 27.03 -22.69
CA ARG A 551 -24.44 27.13 -22.32
C ARG A 551 -24.61 28.14 -21.18
N GLY A 552 -25.73 28.85 -21.17
CA GLY A 552 -26.07 29.85 -20.14
C GLY A 552 -27.27 29.40 -19.30
N ALA A 553 -27.39 29.91 -18.07
CA ALA A 553 -28.59 29.74 -17.26
C ALA A 553 -29.70 30.68 -17.78
N GLY A 554 -30.95 30.20 -17.88
CA GLY A 554 -32.08 31.00 -18.33
C GLY A 554 -32.20 32.32 -17.54
N GLY A 555 -32.26 33.46 -18.25
CA GLY A 555 -32.58 34.76 -17.67
C GLY A 555 -31.45 35.55 -17.00
N VAL A 556 -30.21 35.06 -16.95
CA VAL A 556 -29.07 35.83 -16.41
C VAL A 556 -27.94 35.89 -17.44
N SER A 557 -27.25 37.03 -17.53
CA SER A 557 -26.04 37.27 -18.32
C SER A 557 -24.82 36.43 -17.87
N GLY A 558 -25.01 35.13 -17.62
CA GLY A 558 -24.13 34.25 -16.85
C GLY A 558 -23.21 33.35 -17.66
N LYS A 559 -22.60 33.88 -18.72
CA LYS A 559 -21.57 33.20 -19.51
C LYS A 559 -20.42 32.68 -18.61
N ILE A 560 -20.03 31.43 -18.76
CA ILE A 560 -18.87 30.81 -18.08
C ILE A 560 -17.66 30.78 -19.02
N ALA A 561 -16.47 31.12 -18.54
CA ALA A 561 -15.22 30.99 -19.26
C ALA A 561 -14.29 29.97 -18.58
N TRP A 562 -13.23 29.54 -19.27
CA TRP A 562 -12.27 28.58 -18.73
C TRP A 562 -11.66 29.01 -17.39
N ARG A 563 -11.39 30.32 -17.19
CA ARG A 563 -10.91 30.87 -15.91
C ARG A 563 -11.87 30.70 -14.73
N ASP A 564 -13.15 30.46 -15.00
CA ASP A 564 -14.18 30.30 -13.95
C ASP A 564 -14.35 28.84 -13.55
N VAL A 565 -13.71 27.90 -14.27
CA VAL A 565 -13.90 26.47 -14.13
C VAL A 565 -13.27 25.96 -12.83
N GLY A 566 -14.02 25.14 -12.09
CA GLY A 566 -13.54 24.49 -10.86
C GLY A 566 -14.09 23.07 -10.64
N ALA A 567 -14.93 22.55 -11.53
CA ALA A 567 -15.32 21.15 -11.52
C ALA A 567 -15.67 20.63 -12.92
N LEU A 568 -15.50 19.31 -13.11
CA LEU A 568 -15.91 18.56 -14.29
C LEU A 568 -17.08 17.66 -13.92
N VAL A 569 -18.12 17.67 -14.74
CA VAL A 569 -19.33 16.87 -14.57
C VAL A 569 -19.49 15.90 -15.74
N ILE A 570 -19.86 14.66 -15.44
CA ILE A 570 -20.20 13.63 -16.43
C ILE A 570 -21.59 13.08 -16.15
N TYR A 571 -22.48 13.08 -17.14
CA TYR A 571 -23.86 12.60 -16.99
C TYR A 571 -24.51 12.19 -18.33
N ASP A 572 -25.66 11.51 -18.27
CA ASP A 572 -26.50 11.23 -19.44
C ASP A 572 -27.45 12.41 -19.72
N ALA A 573 -27.05 13.29 -20.64
CA ALA A 573 -27.83 14.47 -21.01
C ALA A 573 -29.13 14.14 -21.76
N ALA A 574 -29.28 12.93 -22.31
CA ALA A 574 -30.52 12.52 -22.97
C ALA A 574 -31.50 11.83 -22.01
N ARG A 575 -31.04 11.39 -20.83
CA ARG A 575 -31.84 10.72 -19.78
C ARG A 575 -32.50 9.42 -20.25
N LYS A 576 -31.97 8.83 -21.32
CA LYS A 576 -32.52 7.61 -21.93
C LYS A 576 -31.90 6.35 -21.36
N GLY A 577 -30.85 6.49 -20.55
CA GLY A 577 -30.09 5.42 -19.97
C GLY A 577 -28.72 5.30 -20.65
N MET A 578 -27.72 5.01 -19.83
CA MET A 578 -26.33 4.93 -20.23
C MET A 578 -25.66 3.76 -19.51
N ASP A 579 -24.86 2.98 -20.23
CA ASP A 579 -23.92 2.03 -19.65
C ASP A 579 -22.57 2.17 -20.37
N VAL A 580 -21.60 2.76 -19.68
CA VAL A 580 -20.28 3.05 -20.23
C VAL A 580 -19.20 2.69 -19.23
N VAL A 581 -18.04 2.30 -19.74
CA VAL A 581 -16.81 2.21 -18.96
C VAL A 581 -15.88 3.35 -19.38
N LEU A 582 -15.42 4.12 -18.39
CA LEU A 582 -14.53 5.27 -18.52
C LEU A 582 -13.13 4.86 -18.08
N ASP A 583 -12.12 5.30 -18.83
CA ASP A 583 -10.72 5.02 -18.52
C ASP A 583 -9.83 6.20 -18.92
N SER A 584 -8.79 6.45 -18.12
CA SER A 584 -7.68 7.36 -18.42
C SER A 584 -8.11 8.74 -18.86
N LEU A 585 -8.82 9.42 -17.96
CA LEU A 585 -9.16 10.83 -18.12
C LEU A 585 -7.88 11.67 -18.00
N ARG A 586 -7.55 12.39 -19.07
CA ARG A 586 -6.35 13.23 -19.20
C ARG A 586 -6.69 14.64 -19.65
N PHE A 587 -5.91 15.61 -19.20
CA PHE A 587 -5.94 16.97 -19.73
C PHE A 587 -4.83 17.17 -20.73
N ILE A 588 -5.22 17.55 -21.94
CA ILE A 588 -4.31 17.99 -22.99
C ILE A 588 -3.90 19.40 -22.63
N GLU A 589 -2.61 19.62 -22.40
CA GLU A 589 -2.05 20.90 -21.99
C GLU A 589 -0.98 21.34 -23.00
N SER A 590 -0.79 22.64 -23.19
CA SER A 590 0.38 23.14 -23.92
C SER A 590 1.63 22.99 -23.07
N GLU A 591 2.74 22.58 -23.70
CA GLU A 591 4.08 22.72 -23.11
C GLU A 591 4.39 24.21 -22.92
N HIS A 592 5.03 24.56 -21.80
CA HIS A 592 5.49 25.92 -21.53
C HIS A 592 6.63 26.32 -22.46
#